data_AF-A0A4V6DBS9-F1
#
_entry.id   AF-A0A4V6DBS9-F1
#
_cell.length_a   1.000
_cell.length_b   1.000
_cell.length_c   1.000
_cell.angle_alpha   90.00
_cell.angle_beta   90.00
_cell.angle_gamma   90.00
#
_symmetry.space_group_name_H-M   'P 1'
#
loop_
_entity.id
_entity.type
_entity.pdbx_description
1 polymer ?
#
loop_
_entity_poly.entity_id
_entity_poly.type
_entity_poly.pdbx_seq_one_letter_code
_entity_poly.pdbx_strand_id
1 'polypeptide(L)'
;MATPRPHLARLLLHLRRRPRALPLPFSPSSSSAHGPHPGPSLWPPPAPLAPPAGAWGRAFHDGRPRGPLWRSKKLIGKEALFAIQGLKRFKGDEEKQADFVRRHVARLLKADKLAVLGELERQEEVDLAVKMFRIIQKEDWYKPDIYIYKDLIIALAKCKKMEEAMVIWGNMRDENLFPDSQTYAEVIRGFLRYGSPSDAMNIYEDMKKSPDPPEELPFRVLLKGLLPHPLLRNRVKQDFEELFPERHIYDPPEEIFGMR
;
A
#
# COMPACT_ATOMS: atom_id res chain seq x y z
N MET A 1 39.06 24.72 30.39
CA MET A 1 38.69 26.13 30.62
C MET A 1 39.13 26.94 29.42
N ALA A 2 38.19 27.52 28.67
CA ALA A 2 38.32 28.72 27.81
C ALA A 2 37.24 28.66 26.72
N THR A 3 36.10 29.29 27.02
CA THR A 3 35.11 29.74 26.02
C THR A 3 35.71 30.85 25.15
N PRO A 4 35.13 31.09 23.97
CA PRO A 4 34.77 32.47 23.64
C PRO A 4 33.29 32.61 23.31
N ARG A 5 32.73 33.68 23.88
CA ARG A 5 31.37 34.17 23.77
C ARG A 5 31.26 35.21 22.62
N PRO A 6 30.03 35.62 22.25
CA PRO A 6 29.64 36.08 20.92
C PRO A 6 29.78 37.59 20.73
N HIS A 7 29.82 38.02 19.46
CA HIS A 7 29.67 39.43 19.08
C HIS A 7 28.55 39.59 18.04
N LEU A 8 27.55 40.40 18.44
CA LEU A 8 26.90 41.50 17.69
C LEU A 8 26.28 41.12 16.32
N ALA A 9 24.99 41.34 16.06
CA ALA A 9 24.32 42.61 16.23
C ALA A 9 22.79 42.49 16.24
N ARG A 10 22.21 43.39 17.03
CA ARG A 10 20.79 43.61 17.31
C ARG A 10 20.46 44.98 16.72
N LEU A 11 19.61 45.06 15.70
CA LEU A 11 18.90 46.25 15.17
C LEU A 11 18.24 45.77 13.85
N LEU A 12 16.95 45.85 13.55
CA LEU A 12 15.97 46.93 13.71
C LEU A 12 14.54 46.35 13.71
N LEU A 13 13.77 46.83 14.67
CA LEU A 13 12.33 46.66 14.81
C LEU A 13 11.69 47.97 14.33
N HIS A 14 10.54 47.87 13.65
CA HIS A 14 9.58 48.94 13.26
C HIS A 14 9.69 49.47 11.82
N LEU A 15 8.73 49.10 10.97
CA LEU A 15 7.68 49.99 10.43
C LEU A 15 6.96 49.33 9.25
N ARG A 16 5.78 48.72 9.50
CA ARG A 16 4.57 49.00 8.71
C ARG A 16 3.35 48.33 9.30
N ARG A 17 2.49 49.18 9.86
CA ARG A 17 1.13 48.89 10.31
C ARG A 17 0.16 48.93 9.11
N ARG A 18 -0.75 47.94 9.09
CA ARG A 18 -2.20 47.98 8.73
C ARG A 18 -2.59 48.16 7.24
N PRO A 19 -3.85 47.85 6.82
CA PRO A 19 -5.08 47.61 7.62
C PRO A 19 -5.84 46.28 7.29
N ARG A 20 -6.55 45.59 8.21
CA ARG A 20 -7.87 45.86 8.83
C ARG A 20 -8.95 46.37 7.86
N ALA A 21 -9.67 45.46 7.22
CA ALA A 21 -10.95 45.73 6.58
C ALA A 21 -12.05 45.93 7.64
N LEU A 22 -12.82 47.00 7.50
CA LEU A 22 -14.03 47.33 8.28
C LEU A 22 -15.29 47.04 7.43
N PRO A 23 -16.45 46.79 8.07
CA PRO A 23 -17.70 46.36 7.45
C PRO A 23 -18.67 47.52 7.16
N LEU A 24 -19.67 47.30 6.31
CA LEU A 24 -20.87 48.15 6.13
C LEU A 24 -22.05 47.27 5.62
N PRO A 25 -23.33 47.70 5.72
CA PRO A 25 -24.06 48.16 6.91
C PRO A 25 -25.44 47.46 7.09
N PHE A 26 -26.02 47.64 8.28
CA PHE A 26 -27.45 47.56 8.72
C PHE A 26 -28.48 47.89 7.60
N SER A 27 -29.74 47.44 7.48
CA SER A 27 -30.85 46.84 8.29
C SER A 27 -32.15 47.05 7.43
N PRO A 28 -33.41 46.66 7.79
CA PRO A 28 -33.94 46.27 9.10
C PRO A 28 -34.97 45.10 9.17
N SER A 29 -35.10 44.59 10.40
CA SER A 29 -36.33 44.26 11.17
C SER A 29 -37.43 43.31 10.63
N SER A 30 -37.51 42.16 11.31
CA SER A 30 -38.67 41.60 12.05
C SER A 30 -40.06 41.52 11.39
N SER A 31 -40.59 40.30 11.30
CA SER A 31 -41.80 39.93 12.07
C SER A 31 -42.00 38.41 12.05
N SER A 32 -41.95 37.76 13.22
CA SER A 32 -42.62 36.47 13.43
C SER A 32 -44.02 36.76 13.96
N ALA A 33 -45.04 36.23 13.31
CA ALA A 33 -46.37 36.09 13.89
C ALA A 33 -46.93 34.72 13.52
N HIS A 34 -47.56 34.11 14.52
CA HIS A 34 -47.94 32.72 14.64
C HIS A 34 -49.14 32.27 13.79
N GLY A 35 -49.09 31.01 13.35
CA GLY A 35 -50.20 30.03 13.43
C GLY A 35 -50.91 29.67 12.10
N PRO A 36 -51.60 28.51 12.01
CA PRO A 36 -51.48 27.26 12.78
C PRO A 36 -51.19 26.02 11.89
N HIS A 37 -50.69 24.97 12.51
CA HIS A 37 -50.66 23.61 11.95
C HIS A 37 -52.07 23.05 11.73
N PRO A 38 -52.36 22.35 10.62
CA PRO A 38 -53.34 21.27 10.62
C PRO A 38 -52.62 19.94 10.88
N GLY A 39 -53.26 19.10 11.69
CA GLY A 39 -52.77 17.79 12.14
C GLY A 39 -52.65 16.73 11.04
N PRO A 40 -52.28 15.48 11.43
CA PRO A 40 -51.87 14.45 10.50
C PRO A 40 -53.07 13.89 9.72
N SER A 41 -53.05 14.06 8.40
CA SER A 41 -53.98 13.41 7.48
C SER A 41 -53.75 11.90 7.48
N LEU A 42 -54.77 11.15 7.87
CA LEU A 42 -54.80 9.70 8.08
C LEU A 42 -54.92 8.85 6.80
N TRP A 43 -54.41 9.29 5.65
CA TRP A 43 -54.45 8.49 4.41
C TRP A 43 -53.06 8.39 3.76
N PRO A 44 -52.59 7.19 3.37
CA PRO A 44 -51.36 7.07 2.60
C PRO A 44 -51.54 7.67 1.21
N PRO A 45 -50.53 8.34 0.64
CA PRO A 45 -50.58 8.80 -0.75
C PRO A 45 -50.64 7.60 -1.70
N PRO A 46 -51.32 7.71 -2.85
CA PRO A 46 -51.40 6.63 -3.83
C PRO A 46 -50.00 6.27 -4.36
N ALA A 47 -49.74 4.97 -4.52
CA ALA A 47 -48.49 4.45 -5.05
C ALA A 47 -48.18 5.04 -6.45
N PRO A 48 -46.91 5.36 -6.77
CA PRO A 48 -46.56 5.83 -8.10
C PRO A 48 -46.85 4.73 -9.13
N LEU A 49 -47.57 5.11 -10.20
CA LEU A 49 -47.88 4.26 -11.34
C LEU A 49 -46.59 3.66 -11.92
N ALA A 50 -46.58 2.34 -12.12
CA ALA A 50 -45.48 1.64 -12.78
C ALA A 50 -45.29 2.21 -14.21
N PRO A 51 -44.04 2.39 -14.69
CA PRO A 51 -43.81 2.88 -16.03
C PRO A 51 -44.24 1.83 -17.06
N PRO A 52 -44.67 2.25 -18.27
CA PRO A 52 -45.06 1.32 -19.31
C PRO A 52 -43.88 0.41 -19.70
N ALA A 53 -44.20 -0.86 -19.96
CA ALA A 53 -43.23 -1.85 -20.41
C ALA A 53 -42.59 -1.39 -21.73
N GLY A 54 -41.30 -1.07 -21.71
CA GLY A 54 -40.55 -0.73 -22.93
C GLY A 54 -39.38 0.26 -22.81
N ALA A 55 -39.09 0.83 -21.64
CA ALA A 55 -38.02 1.83 -21.49
C ALA A 55 -36.93 1.41 -20.49
N TRP A 56 -36.14 0.38 -20.82
CA TRP A 56 -34.86 0.09 -20.14
C TRP A 56 -33.70 0.55 -21.00
N GLY A 57 -33.65 1.85 -21.30
CA GLY A 57 -32.46 2.51 -21.84
C GLY A 57 -31.78 3.29 -20.74
N ARG A 58 -30.94 2.63 -19.91
CA ARG A 58 -30.06 3.35 -18.98
C ARG A 58 -28.98 4.07 -19.78
N ALA A 59 -29.26 5.31 -20.18
CA ALA A 59 -28.27 6.26 -20.65
C ALA A 59 -27.53 6.88 -19.44
N PHE A 60 -26.58 6.15 -18.88
CA PHE A 60 -25.47 6.74 -18.13
C PHE A 60 -24.17 6.39 -18.86
N HIS A 61 -24.00 6.98 -20.03
CA HIS A 61 -22.71 7.08 -20.69
C HIS A 61 -22.05 8.37 -20.20
N ASP A 62 -21.02 8.26 -19.37
CA ASP A 62 -20.23 9.38 -18.86
C ASP A 62 -19.25 9.97 -19.89
N GLY A 63 -19.43 9.68 -21.19
CA GLY A 63 -18.67 10.26 -22.29
C GLY A 63 -17.17 9.97 -22.32
N ARG A 64 -16.63 9.27 -21.31
CA ARG A 64 -15.22 8.83 -21.28
C ARG A 64 -15.11 7.51 -22.02
N PRO A 65 -14.14 7.33 -22.93
CA PRO A 65 -13.97 6.05 -23.62
C PRO A 65 -13.66 4.98 -22.57
N ARG A 66 -14.63 4.10 -22.30
CA ARG A 66 -14.39 2.86 -21.57
C ARG A 66 -13.60 1.96 -22.51
N GLY A 67 -12.27 2.04 -22.38
CA GLY A 67 -11.39 1.01 -22.93
C GLY A 67 -11.81 -0.36 -22.42
N PRO A 68 -11.48 -1.45 -23.14
CA PRO A 68 -11.91 -2.79 -22.77
C PRO A 68 -11.49 -3.12 -21.32
N LEU A 69 -12.46 -3.61 -20.53
CA LEU A 69 -12.36 -3.93 -19.09
C LEU A 69 -11.26 -4.97 -18.73
N TRP A 70 -10.53 -5.50 -19.72
CA TRP A 70 -9.51 -6.54 -19.56
C TRP A 70 -8.09 -6.09 -19.91
N ARG A 71 -7.86 -4.82 -20.26
CA ARG A 71 -6.50 -4.26 -20.44
C ARG A 71 -6.17 -3.25 -19.34
N SER A 72 -6.07 -3.71 -18.11
CA SER A 72 -5.54 -2.89 -17.02
C SER A 72 -4.00 -2.87 -17.06
N LYS A 73 -3.44 -1.76 -17.55
CA LYS A 73 -2.29 -1.06 -16.93
C LYS A 73 -0.98 -1.85 -16.66
N LYS A 74 -0.44 -2.58 -17.64
CA LYS A 74 1.02 -2.80 -17.83
C LYS A 74 1.27 -3.20 -19.29
N LEU A 75 1.94 -2.36 -20.08
CA LEU A 75 2.26 -2.68 -21.47
C LEU A 75 3.50 -3.59 -21.47
N ILE A 76 3.30 -4.89 -21.66
CA ILE A 76 4.43 -5.83 -21.83
C ILE A 76 4.85 -5.81 -23.30
N GLY A 77 6.12 -5.49 -23.54
CA GLY A 77 6.71 -5.49 -24.87
C GLY A 77 6.74 -6.89 -25.51
N LYS A 78 6.87 -6.96 -26.83
CA LYS A 78 6.95 -8.26 -27.55
C LYS A 78 8.17 -9.07 -27.11
N GLU A 79 9.28 -8.41 -26.82
CA GLU A 79 10.51 -9.07 -26.35
C GLU A 79 10.35 -9.61 -24.93
N ALA A 80 9.77 -8.83 -24.02
CA ALA A 80 9.42 -9.32 -22.68
C ALA A 80 8.45 -10.52 -22.74
N LEU A 81 7.42 -10.47 -23.59
CA LEU A 81 6.50 -11.60 -23.77
C LEU A 81 7.23 -12.86 -24.26
N PHE A 82 8.11 -12.72 -25.26
CA PHE A 82 8.91 -13.82 -25.77
C PHE A 82 9.81 -14.41 -24.66
N ALA A 83 10.45 -13.55 -23.87
CA ALA A 83 11.29 -13.96 -22.75
C ALA A 83 10.50 -14.71 -21.67
N ILE A 84 9.33 -14.21 -21.26
CA ILE A 84 8.46 -14.87 -20.28
C ILE A 84 8.08 -16.27 -20.77
N GLN A 85 7.62 -16.38 -22.02
CA GLN A 85 7.21 -17.67 -22.59
C GLN A 85 8.38 -18.66 -22.69
N GLY A 86 9.56 -18.20 -23.12
CA GLY A 86 10.74 -19.05 -23.20
C GLY A 86 11.24 -19.50 -21.83
N LEU A 87 11.28 -18.61 -20.84
CA LEU A 87 11.65 -18.95 -19.46
C LEU A 87 10.73 -20.01 -18.85
N LYS A 88 9.43 -19.90 -19.10
CA LYS A 88 8.43 -20.90 -18.67
C LYS A 88 8.54 -22.21 -19.43
N ARG A 89 8.80 -22.16 -20.74
CA ARG A 89 8.95 -23.34 -21.61
C ARG A 89 10.10 -24.24 -21.16
N PHE A 90 11.22 -23.64 -20.74
CA PHE A 90 12.41 -24.36 -20.30
C PHE A 90 12.48 -24.53 -18.77
N LYS A 91 11.36 -24.36 -18.06
CA LYS A 91 11.31 -24.61 -16.61
C LYS A 91 11.63 -26.08 -16.33
N GLY A 92 12.68 -26.34 -15.53
CA GLY A 92 13.16 -27.67 -15.17
C GLY A 92 14.31 -28.21 -16.02
N ASP A 93 14.66 -27.57 -17.14
CA ASP A 93 15.85 -27.90 -17.94
C ASP A 93 16.87 -26.77 -17.79
N GLU A 94 17.79 -26.92 -16.84
CA GLU A 94 18.72 -25.85 -16.45
C GLU A 94 19.67 -25.46 -17.58
N GLU A 95 20.09 -26.43 -18.41
CA GLU A 95 21.02 -26.18 -19.51
C GLU A 95 20.33 -25.37 -20.61
N LYS A 96 19.15 -25.81 -21.08
CA LYS A 96 18.37 -25.06 -22.08
C LYS A 96 17.93 -23.70 -21.55
N GLN A 97 17.57 -23.62 -20.27
CA GLN A 97 17.18 -22.36 -19.65
C GLN A 97 18.35 -21.39 -19.58
N ALA A 98 19.53 -21.83 -19.14
CA ALA A 98 20.73 -20.98 -19.08
C ALA A 98 21.13 -20.48 -20.48
N ASP A 99 21.06 -21.35 -21.48
CA ASP A 99 21.34 -21.00 -22.87
C ASP A 99 20.32 -19.99 -23.43
N PHE A 100 19.02 -20.17 -23.14
CA PHE A 100 17.97 -19.22 -23.49
C PHE A 100 18.19 -17.85 -22.82
N VAL A 101 18.52 -17.84 -21.53
CA VAL A 101 18.83 -16.61 -20.78
C VAL A 101 19.99 -15.86 -21.44
N ARG A 102 21.08 -16.56 -21.76
CA ARG A 102 22.26 -15.97 -22.40
C ARG A 102 21.96 -15.32 -23.74
N ARG A 103 21.12 -15.95 -24.57
CA ARG A 103 20.83 -15.49 -25.93
C ARG A 103 19.72 -14.43 -26.00
N HIS A 104 18.70 -14.54 -25.14
CA HIS A 104 17.48 -13.75 -25.29
C HIS A 104 17.19 -12.82 -24.13
N VAL A 105 17.49 -13.22 -22.89
CA VAL A 105 17.16 -12.43 -21.69
C VAL A 105 18.26 -11.41 -21.38
N ALA A 106 19.54 -11.78 -21.54
CA ALA A 106 20.67 -10.92 -21.24
C ALA A 106 20.65 -9.60 -22.02
N ARG A 107 20.18 -9.64 -23.27
CA ARG A 107 20.09 -8.47 -24.17
C ARG A 107 18.85 -7.59 -23.96
N LEU A 108 17.92 -7.99 -23.09
CA LEU A 108 16.71 -7.20 -22.85
C LEU A 108 17.03 -5.85 -22.22
N LEU A 109 16.27 -4.83 -22.59
CA LEU A 109 16.35 -3.52 -21.99
C LEU A 109 15.83 -3.54 -20.53
N LYS A 110 16.21 -2.52 -19.76
CA LYS A 110 15.76 -2.33 -18.36
C LYS A 110 14.23 -2.49 -18.22
N ALA A 111 13.46 -1.82 -19.06
CA ALA A 111 12.00 -1.85 -19.00
C ALA A 111 11.44 -3.26 -19.23
N ASP A 112 12.00 -4.01 -20.19
CA ASP A 112 11.57 -5.38 -20.48
C ASP A 112 11.97 -6.35 -19.37
N LYS A 113 13.19 -6.25 -18.81
CA LYS A 113 13.61 -7.08 -17.68
C LYS A 113 12.70 -6.90 -16.46
N LEU A 114 12.34 -5.66 -16.12
CA LEU A 114 11.40 -5.35 -15.04
C LEU A 114 9.97 -5.79 -15.36
N ALA A 115 9.55 -5.73 -16.63
CA ALA A 115 8.26 -6.25 -17.07
C ALA A 115 8.20 -7.78 -16.95
N VAL A 116 9.25 -8.48 -17.36
CA VAL A 116 9.40 -9.93 -17.20
C VAL A 116 9.31 -10.33 -15.73
N LEU A 117 10.12 -9.69 -14.86
CA LEU A 117 10.10 -9.97 -13.42
C LEU A 117 8.69 -9.81 -12.84
N GLY A 118 8.06 -8.65 -13.03
CA GLY A 118 6.75 -8.40 -12.45
C GLY A 118 5.64 -9.27 -13.05
N GLU A 119 5.77 -9.75 -14.28
CA GLU A 119 4.81 -10.70 -14.84
C GLU A 119 5.00 -12.12 -14.30
N LEU A 120 6.24 -12.54 -14.04
CA LEU A 120 6.53 -13.82 -13.37
C LEU A 120 6.01 -13.81 -11.92
N GLU A 121 6.21 -12.71 -11.19
CA GLU A 121 5.63 -12.50 -9.85
C GLU A 121 4.11 -12.56 -9.87
N ARG A 122 3.47 -11.88 -10.82
CA ARG A 122 2.01 -11.88 -10.99
C ARG A 122 1.45 -13.27 -11.32
N GLN A 123 2.22 -14.08 -12.04
CA GLN A 123 1.86 -15.46 -12.39
C GLN A 123 2.29 -16.47 -11.31
N GLU A 124 2.85 -16.03 -10.18
CA GLU A 124 3.32 -16.89 -9.09
C GLU A 124 4.42 -17.88 -9.55
N GLU A 125 5.13 -17.55 -10.64
CA GLU A 125 6.30 -18.29 -11.13
C GLU A 125 7.56 -17.86 -10.38
N VAL A 126 7.53 -17.99 -9.05
CA VAL A 126 8.51 -17.37 -8.14
C VAL A 126 9.94 -17.88 -8.31
N ASP A 127 10.14 -19.14 -8.70
CA ASP A 127 11.48 -19.68 -9.02
C ASP A 127 12.14 -18.91 -10.17
N LEU A 128 11.34 -18.61 -11.20
CA LEU A 128 11.77 -17.84 -12.35
C LEU A 128 11.93 -16.37 -11.99
N ALA A 129 11.03 -15.83 -11.15
CA ALA A 129 11.13 -14.45 -10.67
C ALA A 129 12.44 -14.22 -9.89
N VAL A 130 12.80 -15.13 -8.97
CA VAL A 130 14.08 -15.05 -8.24
C VAL A 130 15.28 -15.15 -9.19
N LYS A 131 15.24 -16.04 -10.19
CA LYS A 131 16.29 -16.11 -11.22
C LYS A 131 16.38 -14.80 -12.03
N MET A 132 15.25 -14.23 -12.42
CA MET A 132 15.18 -12.96 -13.15
C MET A 132 15.68 -11.79 -12.30
N PHE A 133 15.35 -11.76 -11.01
CA PHE A 133 15.84 -10.77 -10.06
C PHE A 133 17.37 -10.83 -9.93
N ARG A 134 17.94 -12.02 -9.81
CA ARG A 134 19.41 -12.22 -9.81
C ARG A 134 20.09 -11.79 -11.11
N ILE A 135 19.39 -11.90 -12.24
CA ILE A 135 19.88 -11.36 -13.52
C ILE A 135 19.87 -9.84 -13.47
N ILE A 136 18.78 -9.23 -13.00
CA ILE A 136 18.65 -7.77 -12.85
C ILE A 136 19.74 -7.20 -11.93
N GLN A 137 20.06 -7.87 -10.82
CA GLN A 137 21.12 -7.43 -9.89
C GLN A 137 22.52 -7.36 -10.52
N LYS A 138 22.76 -8.06 -11.63
CA LYS A 138 24.04 -8.06 -12.35
C LYS A 138 24.13 -7.00 -13.46
N GLU A 139 23.08 -6.22 -13.66
CA GLU A 139 23.03 -5.22 -14.72
C GLU A 139 23.70 -3.90 -14.28
N ASP A 140 24.41 -3.25 -15.20
CA ASP A 140 25.09 -1.99 -14.92
C ASP A 140 24.15 -0.86 -14.48
N TRP A 141 22.89 -0.91 -14.92
CA TRP A 141 21.86 0.09 -14.57
C TRP A 141 21.14 -0.22 -13.26
N TYR A 142 21.45 -1.34 -12.61
CA TYR A 142 20.79 -1.77 -11.38
C TYR A 142 21.05 -0.78 -10.26
N LYS A 143 19.97 -0.44 -9.56
CA LYS A 143 20.01 0.28 -8.29
C LYS A 143 19.06 -0.45 -7.34
N PRO A 144 19.48 -0.76 -6.11
CA PRO A 144 18.61 -1.29 -5.08
C PRO A 144 17.31 -0.47 -4.98
N ASP A 145 16.17 -1.16 -5.06
CA ASP A 145 14.84 -0.54 -5.04
C ASP A 145 13.93 -1.36 -4.13
N ILE A 146 13.46 -0.71 -3.06
CA ILE A 146 12.57 -1.28 -2.05
C ILE A 146 11.33 -1.92 -2.69
N TYR A 147 10.78 -1.33 -3.76
CA TYR A 147 9.57 -1.83 -4.38
C TYR A 147 9.78 -3.15 -5.12
N ILE A 148 10.94 -3.34 -5.75
CA ILE A 148 11.28 -4.60 -6.41
C ILE A 148 11.42 -5.72 -5.38
N TYR A 149 12.09 -5.44 -4.25
CA TYR A 149 12.18 -6.39 -3.14
C TYR A 149 10.81 -6.72 -2.56
N LYS A 150 10.01 -5.69 -2.26
CA LYS A 150 8.66 -5.83 -1.69
C LYS A 150 7.77 -6.73 -2.55
N ASP A 151 7.69 -6.47 -3.85
CA ASP A 151 6.80 -7.20 -4.76
C ASP A 151 7.23 -8.68 -4.86
N LEU A 152 8.53 -8.95 -4.95
CA LEU A 152 9.08 -10.31 -4.95
C LEU A 152 8.82 -11.05 -3.63
N ILE A 153 9.02 -10.40 -2.49
CA ILE A 153 8.77 -10.97 -1.15
C ILE A 153 7.30 -11.33 -0.99
N ILE A 154 6.38 -10.45 -1.41
CA ILE A 154 4.94 -10.72 -1.36
C ILE A 154 4.58 -11.87 -2.31
N ALA A 155 5.19 -11.97 -3.49
CA ALA A 155 4.99 -13.09 -4.41
C ALA A 155 5.48 -14.42 -3.84
N LEU A 156 6.65 -14.44 -3.19
CA LEU A 156 7.17 -15.61 -2.47
C LEU A 156 6.25 -16.01 -1.31
N ALA A 157 5.78 -15.02 -0.55
CA ALA A 157 4.85 -15.25 0.55
C ALA A 157 3.54 -15.88 0.06
N LYS A 158 2.97 -15.39 -1.05
CA LYS A 158 1.80 -16.00 -1.72
C LYS A 158 1.98 -17.48 -2.03
N CYS A 159 3.18 -17.84 -2.50
CA CYS A 159 3.55 -19.20 -2.86
C CYS A 159 3.98 -20.06 -1.66
N LYS A 160 3.79 -19.58 -0.42
CA LYS A 160 4.21 -20.23 0.83
C LYS A 160 5.71 -20.49 0.93
N LYS A 161 6.53 -19.74 0.19
CA LYS A 161 7.99 -19.83 0.20
C LYS A 161 8.63 -18.88 1.22
N MET A 162 8.30 -19.08 2.50
CA MET A 162 8.65 -18.14 3.57
C MET A 162 10.16 -18.01 3.79
N GLU A 163 10.89 -19.13 3.73
CA GLU A 163 12.34 -19.13 3.90
C GLU A 163 13.02 -18.30 2.80
N GLU A 164 12.67 -18.52 1.54
CA GLU A 164 13.16 -17.71 0.42
C GLU A 164 12.74 -16.24 0.56
N ALA A 165 11.51 -15.96 1.01
CA ALA A 165 11.04 -14.59 1.24
C ALA A 165 11.87 -13.86 2.31
N MET A 166 12.23 -14.55 3.40
CA MET A 166 13.09 -14.00 4.46
C MET A 166 14.54 -13.83 4.02
N VAL A 167 15.04 -14.68 3.12
CA VAL A 167 16.36 -14.46 2.48
C VAL A 167 16.34 -13.17 1.64
N ILE A 168 15.31 -12.98 0.81
CA ILE A 168 15.18 -11.75 0.00
C ILE A 168 14.99 -10.52 0.89
N TRP A 169 14.25 -10.62 2.00
CA TRP A 169 14.16 -9.57 3.01
C TRP A 169 15.52 -9.25 3.65
N GLY A 170 16.31 -10.27 3.98
CA GLY A 170 17.68 -10.12 4.47
C GLY A 170 18.57 -9.37 3.49
N ASN A 171 18.58 -9.78 2.22
CA ASN A 171 19.36 -9.14 1.16
C ASN A 171 19.02 -7.65 1.00
N MET A 172 17.74 -7.28 1.14
CA MET A 172 17.31 -5.87 1.10
C MET A 172 18.00 -5.05 2.21
N ARG A 173 18.14 -5.62 3.42
CA ARG A 173 18.85 -4.96 4.53
C ARG A 173 20.35 -4.88 4.28
N ASP A 174 20.95 -5.91 3.68
CA ASP A 174 22.37 -5.93 3.33
C ASP A 174 22.72 -4.85 2.29
N GLU A 175 21.75 -4.49 1.43
CA GLU A 175 21.84 -3.35 0.51
C GLU A 175 21.53 -2.00 1.19
N ASN A 176 21.40 -1.96 2.52
CA ASN A 176 21.09 -0.79 3.36
C ASN A 176 19.79 -0.08 2.94
N LEU A 177 18.79 -0.84 2.49
CA LEU A 177 17.47 -0.31 2.19
C LEU A 177 16.59 -0.33 3.44
N PHE A 178 16.01 0.83 3.76
CA PHE A 178 15.06 0.99 4.87
C PHE A 178 13.65 1.19 4.31
N PRO A 179 12.75 0.21 4.48
CA PRO A 179 11.37 0.34 4.04
C PRO A 179 10.63 1.48 4.74
N ASP A 180 9.67 2.08 4.05
CA ASP A 180 8.71 2.99 4.69
C ASP A 180 7.63 2.21 5.46
N SER A 181 6.88 2.93 6.29
CA SER A 181 5.75 2.42 7.07
C SER A 181 4.76 1.62 6.21
N GLN A 182 4.46 2.11 5.00
CA GLN A 182 3.54 1.43 4.10
C GLN A 182 4.10 0.09 3.62
N THR A 183 5.39 0.03 3.26
CA THR A 183 6.06 -1.19 2.82
C THR A 183 6.12 -2.22 3.93
N TYR A 184 6.49 -1.82 5.15
CA TYR A 184 6.41 -2.71 6.32
C TYR A 184 5.00 -3.28 6.50
N ALA A 185 3.98 -2.42 6.46
CA ALA A 185 2.59 -2.85 6.62
C ALA A 185 2.13 -3.82 5.52
N GLU A 186 2.57 -3.63 4.27
CA GLU A 186 2.24 -4.52 3.15
C GLU A 186 2.93 -5.88 3.27
N VAL A 187 4.22 -5.90 3.60
CA VAL A 187 4.98 -7.15 3.76
C VAL A 187 4.47 -7.94 4.96
N ILE A 188 4.31 -7.30 6.13
CA ILE A 188 3.73 -7.91 7.34
C ILE A 188 2.35 -8.51 7.03
N ARG A 189 1.48 -7.77 6.32
CA ARG A 189 0.17 -8.27 5.89
C ARG A 189 0.30 -9.51 5.01
N GLY A 190 1.28 -9.54 4.11
CA GLY A 190 1.62 -10.70 3.28
C GLY A 190 1.91 -11.93 4.15
N PHE A 191 2.89 -11.85 5.04
CA PHE A 191 3.27 -12.96 5.91
C PHE A 191 2.11 -13.44 6.81
N LEU A 192 1.35 -12.52 7.42
CA LEU A 192 0.17 -12.88 8.22
C LEU A 192 -0.90 -13.59 7.39
N ARG A 193 -1.17 -13.10 6.17
CA ARG A 193 -2.20 -13.68 5.28
C ARG A 193 -1.84 -15.08 4.80
N TYR A 194 -0.57 -15.34 4.55
CA TYR A 194 -0.10 -16.62 4.00
C TYR A 194 0.41 -17.60 5.06
N GLY A 195 0.23 -17.27 6.34
CA GLY A 195 0.33 -18.22 7.45
C GLY A 195 1.67 -18.28 8.16
N SER A 196 2.49 -17.22 8.11
CA SER A 196 3.72 -17.13 8.91
C SER A 196 3.70 -15.92 9.86
N PRO A 197 2.97 -16.02 10.99
CA PRO A 197 2.93 -14.96 12.00
C PRO A 197 4.29 -14.73 12.66
N SER A 198 5.12 -15.77 12.80
CA SER A 198 6.48 -15.64 13.34
C SER A 198 7.37 -14.77 12.47
N ASP A 199 7.35 -14.98 11.14
CA ASP A 199 8.13 -14.16 10.21
C ASP A 199 7.58 -12.72 10.14
N ALA A 200 6.27 -12.55 10.22
CA ALA A 200 5.66 -11.22 10.34
C ALA A 200 6.17 -10.47 11.59
N MET A 201 6.36 -11.18 12.71
CA MET A 201 6.93 -10.61 13.93
C MET A 201 8.43 -10.30 13.77
N ASN A 202 9.21 -11.09 13.03
CA ASN A 202 10.61 -10.76 12.73
C ASN A 202 10.72 -9.45 11.95
N ILE A 203 9.83 -9.24 10.96
CA ILE A 203 9.77 -8.01 10.16
C ILE A 203 9.30 -6.82 11.01
N TYR A 204 8.38 -7.05 11.94
CA TYR A 204 7.98 -6.05 12.93
C TYR A 204 9.14 -5.61 13.85
N GLU A 205 9.96 -6.56 14.30
CA GLU A 205 11.15 -6.23 15.10
C GLU A 205 12.19 -5.45 14.29
N ASP A 206 12.31 -5.72 12.98
CA ASP A 206 13.15 -4.91 12.09
C ASP A 206 12.60 -3.49 11.93
N MET A 207 11.27 -3.33 11.81
CA MET A 207 10.62 -2.02 11.78
C MET A 207 10.92 -1.19 13.03
N LYS A 208 10.91 -1.80 14.23
CA LYS A 208 11.26 -1.11 15.49
C LYS A 208 12.73 -0.65 15.53
N LYS A 209 13.61 -1.30 14.77
CA LYS A 209 15.03 -0.94 14.66
C LYS A 209 15.33 -0.01 13.48
N SER A 210 14.30 0.33 12.69
CA SER A 210 14.43 1.26 11.57
C SER A 210 14.87 2.65 12.07
N PRO A 211 15.65 3.41 11.27
CA PRO A 211 15.97 4.80 11.60
C PRO A 211 14.73 5.68 11.73
N ASP A 212 13.67 5.36 10.98
CA ASP A 212 12.41 6.09 10.99
C ASP A 212 11.53 5.63 12.16
N PRO A 213 10.87 6.58 12.87
CA PRO A 213 9.99 6.22 13.96
C PRO A 213 8.83 5.35 13.46
N PRO A 214 8.45 4.28 14.18
CA PRO A 214 7.30 3.48 13.81
C PRO A 214 6.03 4.33 13.65
N GLU A 215 5.23 3.99 12.65
CA GLU A 215 3.92 4.58 12.44
C GLU A 215 2.80 3.61 12.85
N GLU A 216 1.59 4.12 13.01
CA GLU A 216 0.43 3.36 13.48
C GLU A 216 -0.06 2.27 12.51
N LEU A 217 0.14 2.46 11.19
CA LEU A 217 -0.43 1.57 10.17
C LEU A 217 0.05 0.11 10.30
N PRO A 218 1.35 -0.20 10.41
CA PRO A 218 1.84 -1.54 10.69
C PRO A 218 1.22 -2.21 11.93
N PHE A 219 1.04 -1.48 13.04
CA PHE A 219 0.44 -2.02 14.26
C PHE A 219 -1.02 -2.42 14.03
N ARG A 220 -1.79 -1.60 13.32
CA ARG A 220 -3.18 -1.94 12.96
C ARG A 220 -3.27 -3.21 12.11
N VAL A 221 -2.31 -3.42 11.21
CA VAL A 221 -2.20 -4.65 10.41
C VAL A 221 -1.91 -5.85 11.30
N LEU A 222 -0.93 -5.74 12.20
CA LEU A 222 -0.55 -6.80 13.13
C LEU A 222 -1.69 -7.18 14.07
N LEU A 223 -2.29 -6.20 14.76
CA LEU A 223 -3.36 -6.48 15.72
C LEU A 223 -4.59 -7.14 15.09
N LYS A 224 -4.87 -6.82 13.82
CA LYS A 224 -5.91 -7.48 13.04
C LYS A 224 -5.51 -8.88 12.59
N GLY A 225 -4.29 -9.06 12.06
CA GLY A 225 -3.84 -10.35 11.53
C GLY A 225 -3.46 -11.37 12.62
N LEU A 226 -3.12 -10.91 13.83
CA LEU A 226 -2.77 -11.73 14.98
C LEU A 226 -3.97 -12.06 15.89
N LEU A 227 -5.20 -11.83 15.46
CA LEU A 227 -6.40 -12.27 16.20
C LEU A 227 -6.33 -13.77 16.60
N PRO A 228 -5.85 -14.70 15.74
CA PRO A 228 -5.67 -16.11 16.12
C PRO A 228 -4.48 -16.37 17.06
N HIS A 229 -3.65 -15.36 17.35
CA HIS A 229 -2.38 -15.47 18.09
C HIS A 229 -2.32 -14.45 19.24
N PRO A 230 -3.13 -14.63 20.30
CA PRO A 230 -3.33 -13.62 21.35
C PRO A 230 -2.04 -13.22 22.07
N LEU A 231 -1.08 -14.13 22.25
CA LEU A 231 0.20 -13.82 22.88
C LEU A 231 1.02 -12.81 22.07
N LEU A 232 1.10 -13.01 20.75
CA LEU A 232 1.81 -12.09 19.85
C LEU A 232 1.04 -10.77 19.74
N ARG A 233 -0.29 -10.84 19.67
CA ARG A 233 -1.17 -9.67 19.61
C ARG A 233 -1.01 -8.77 20.84
N ASN A 234 -1.01 -9.36 22.04
CA ASN A 234 -0.88 -8.61 23.30
C ASN A 234 0.48 -7.91 23.40
N ARG A 235 1.56 -8.56 22.94
CA ARG A 235 2.88 -7.92 22.84
C ARG A 235 2.85 -6.69 21.93
N VAL A 236 2.29 -6.82 20.73
CA VAL A 236 2.15 -5.69 19.78
C VAL A 236 1.27 -4.58 20.35
N LYS A 237 0.21 -4.93 21.10
CA LYS A 237 -0.68 -3.96 21.75
C LYS A 237 0.05 -3.17 22.83
N GLN A 238 0.81 -3.87 23.68
CA GLN A 238 1.63 -3.23 24.70
C GLN A 238 2.68 -2.31 24.07
N ASP A 239 3.41 -2.80 23.06
CA ASP A 239 4.38 -1.98 22.33
C ASP A 239 3.73 -0.72 21.72
N PHE A 240 2.49 -0.82 21.23
CA PHE A 240 1.74 0.33 20.70
C PHE A 240 1.40 1.35 21.79
N GLU A 241 0.88 0.91 22.94
CA GLU A 241 0.53 1.78 24.07
C GLU A 241 1.77 2.49 24.64
N GLU A 242 2.91 1.80 24.69
CA GLU A 242 4.19 2.38 25.11
C GLU A 242 4.72 3.43 24.12
N LEU A 243 4.59 3.19 22.81
CA LEU A 243 5.08 4.10 21.77
C LEU A 243 4.13 5.28 21.49
N PHE A 244 2.83 5.10 21.71
CA PHE A 244 1.79 6.10 21.43
C PHE A 244 0.84 6.29 22.63
N PRO A 245 1.31 6.80 23.77
CA PRO A 245 0.51 6.90 25.00
C PRO A 245 -0.73 7.77 24.87
N GLU A 246 -0.74 8.72 23.93
CA GLU A 246 -1.88 9.60 23.64
C GLU A 246 -2.88 9.01 22.64
N ARG A 247 -2.55 7.87 22.01
CA ARG A 247 -3.39 7.23 20.99
C ARG A 247 -3.97 5.93 21.52
N HIS A 248 -5.28 5.75 21.33
CA HIS A 248 -5.95 4.51 21.64
C HIS A 248 -6.25 3.75 20.35
N ILE A 249 -5.73 2.52 20.23
CA ILE A 249 -6.04 1.66 19.10
C ILE A 249 -7.45 1.06 19.26
N TYR A 250 -8.28 1.16 18.22
CA TYR A 250 -9.61 0.55 18.27
C TYR A 250 -9.47 -0.98 18.32
N ASP A 251 -9.79 -1.55 19.48
CA ASP A 251 -9.73 -2.98 19.77
C ASP A 251 -11.16 -3.52 20.01
N PRO A 252 -11.90 -3.86 18.94
CA PRO A 252 -13.26 -4.36 19.08
C PRO A 252 -13.26 -5.73 19.79
N PRO A 253 -14.20 -5.98 20.73
CA PRO A 253 -14.26 -7.22 21.49
C PRO A 253 -14.35 -8.45 20.57
N GLU A 254 -13.65 -9.52 20.98
CA GLU A 254 -13.42 -10.76 20.22
C GLU A 254 -14.71 -11.41 19.68
N GLU A 255 -15.84 -11.17 20.36
CA GLU A 255 -17.18 -11.66 20.04
C GLU A 255 -17.72 -11.18 18.67
N ILE A 256 -17.21 -10.07 18.13
CA ILE A 256 -17.70 -9.48 16.86
C ILE A 256 -17.22 -10.28 15.63
N PHE A 257 -16.16 -11.08 15.75
CA PHE A 257 -15.51 -11.74 14.61
C PHE A 257 -15.94 -13.18 14.35
N GLY A 258 -16.91 -13.71 15.11
CA GLY A 258 -17.61 -14.96 14.79
C GLY A 258 -16.69 -16.10 14.36
N MET A 259 -15.92 -16.68 15.28
CA MET A 259 -15.33 -17.99 15.06
C MET A 259 -16.44 -19.05 15.06
N ARG A 260 -16.77 -19.56 13.87
CA ARG A 260 -17.49 -20.82 13.65
C ARG A 260 -16.71 -21.66 12.65
#